data_AF-A0A2X2SXJ1-F1
#
_entry.id   AF-A0A2X2SXJ1-F1
#
_cell.length_a   1.000
_cell.length_b   1.000
_cell.length_c   1.000
_cell.angle_alpha   90.00
_cell.angle_beta   90.00
_cell.angle_gamma   90.00
#
_symmetry.space_group_name_H-M   'P 1'
#
loop_
_entity.id
_entity.type
_entity.pdbx_description
1 polymer ?
#
loop_
_entity_poly.entity_id
_entity_poly.type
_entity_poly.pdbx_seq_one_letter_code
_entity_poly.pdbx_strand_id
1 'polypeptide(L)'
;MQLRKLATAMLVMGMSATLVHAEDAKPQQSTLDKIKANGVIVVGHRESSVPFSYYDNQQKVVGYSQDYSNAIVEAVKKQLNKPDLQVKLIPITSQNRIPLLQNGTFDFECGSNHQQRGTSKTSRFLRHNLRGRHPFAGEKRWPD
;
A
#
# COMPACT_ATOMS: atom_id res chain seq x y z
N MET A 1 6.18 -71.37 22.37
CA MET A 1 7.58 -71.00 22.14
C MET A 1 7.76 -70.49 20.71
N GLN A 2 8.02 -69.19 20.61
CA GLN A 2 8.74 -68.50 19.54
C GLN A 2 8.18 -68.61 18.11
N LEU A 3 7.21 -67.73 17.86
CA LEU A 3 6.82 -67.10 16.57
C LEU A 3 8.04 -66.43 15.91
N ARG A 4 9.01 -67.23 15.49
CA ARG A 4 10.16 -66.83 14.68
C ARG A 4 9.91 -67.41 13.30
N LYS A 5 9.95 -66.54 12.28
CA LYS A 5 9.69 -66.79 10.84
C LYS A 5 8.25 -66.47 10.46
N LEU A 6 8.08 -65.65 9.41
CA LEU A 6 6.84 -65.08 8.85
C LEU A 6 6.48 -63.67 9.36
N ALA A 7 7.33 -62.69 9.04
CA ALA A 7 6.87 -61.35 8.61
C ALA A 7 8.04 -60.53 8.03
N THR A 8 8.92 -61.18 7.25
CA THR A 8 9.96 -60.50 6.47
C THR A 8 9.33 -60.07 5.12
N ALA A 9 8.45 -59.07 5.13
CA ALA A 9 7.96 -58.38 3.93
C ALA A 9 7.07 -57.17 4.28
N MET A 10 7.63 -56.15 4.91
CA MET A 10 7.11 -54.78 4.77
C MET A 10 8.25 -53.89 4.30
N LEU A 11 8.72 -54.22 3.09
CA LEU A 11 9.59 -53.37 2.29
C LEU A 11 8.69 -52.35 1.56
N VAL A 12 8.89 -51.07 1.89
CA VAL A 12 8.76 -49.93 0.97
C VAL A 12 7.37 -49.73 0.35
N MET A 13 6.53 -48.89 0.98
CA MET A 13 5.59 -48.06 0.23
C MET A 13 5.15 -46.86 1.05
N GLY A 14 5.33 -45.65 0.51
CA GLY A 14 4.53 -44.49 0.90
C GLY A 14 5.18 -43.43 1.78
N MET A 15 6.46 -43.14 1.58
CA MET A 15 7.00 -41.83 1.99
C MET A 15 6.57 -40.80 0.94
N SER A 16 5.29 -40.42 0.99
CA SER A 16 4.73 -39.36 0.16
C SER A 16 5.37 -38.05 0.60
N ALA A 17 6.42 -37.65 -0.10
CA ALA A 17 6.97 -36.31 0.01
C ALA A 17 5.85 -35.34 -0.38
N THR A 18 5.24 -34.70 0.62
CA THR A 18 4.46 -33.49 0.39
C THR A 18 5.42 -32.46 -0.18
N LEU A 19 5.33 -32.24 -1.48
CA LEU A 19 5.94 -31.08 -2.12
C LEU A 19 5.31 -29.86 -1.46
N VAL A 20 6.04 -29.27 -0.52
CA VAL A 20 5.75 -27.95 0.00
C VAL A 20 5.89 -27.03 -1.20
N HIS A 21 4.79 -26.68 -1.85
CA HIS A 21 4.75 -25.55 -2.74
C HIS A 21 5.05 -24.32 -1.89
N ALA A 22 6.32 -23.93 -1.87
CA ALA A 22 6.67 -22.55 -1.60
C ALA A 22 6.00 -21.75 -2.72
N GLU A 23 4.86 -21.13 -2.42
CA GLU A 23 4.34 -20.05 -3.23
C GLU A 23 5.40 -18.96 -3.20
N ASP A 24 6.26 -18.96 -4.22
CA ASP A 24 7.20 -17.89 -4.50
C ASP A 24 6.38 -16.60 -4.56
N ALA A 25 6.41 -15.83 -3.49
CA ALA A 25 5.78 -14.53 -3.41
C ALA A 25 6.45 -13.69 -4.49
N LYS A 26 5.77 -13.55 -5.65
CA LYS A 26 6.24 -12.74 -6.78
C LYS A 26 6.78 -11.42 -6.21
N PRO A 27 8.00 -11.00 -6.57
CA PRO A 27 8.56 -9.75 -6.09
C PRO A 27 7.52 -8.65 -6.35
N GLN A 28 6.97 -8.09 -5.26
CA GLN A 28 5.96 -7.06 -5.39
C GLN A 28 6.68 -5.83 -5.95
N GLN A 29 6.52 -5.60 -7.25
CA GLN A 29 7.16 -4.49 -7.97
C GLN A 29 6.92 -3.21 -7.18
N SER A 30 7.99 -2.48 -6.88
CA SER A 30 7.85 -1.25 -6.11
C SER A 30 7.02 -0.23 -6.88
N THR A 31 6.29 0.63 -6.17
CA THR A 31 5.51 1.71 -6.82
C THR A 31 6.39 2.58 -7.71
N LEU A 32 7.65 2.82 -7.32
CA LEU A 32 8.60 3.59 -8.13
C LEU A 32 8.98 2.85 -9.42
N ASP A 33 9.17 1.53 -9.37
CA ASP A 33 9.45 0.73 -10.56
C ASP A 33 8.25 0.72 -11.51
N LYS A 34 7.02 0.61 -10.98
CA LYS A 34 5.78 0.74 -11.77
C LYS A 34 5.69 2.09 -12.46
N ILE A 35 5.89 3.18 -11.72
CA ILE A 35 5.83 4.55 -12.26
C ILE A 35 6.91 4.73 -13.33
N LYS A 36 8.13 4.24 -13.08
CA LYS A 36 9.25 4.33 -14.02
C LYS A 36 8.97 3.57 -15.33
N ALA A 37 8.39 2.37 -15.23
CA ALA A 37 8.05 1.53 -16.37
C ALA A 37 6.88 2.10 -17.19
N ASN A 38 5.84 2.59 -16.52
CA ASN A 38 4.63 3.10 -17.19
C ASN A 38 4.79 4.54 -17.69
N GLY A 39 5.71 5.33 -17.11
CA GLY A 39 5.86 6.75 -17.41
C GLY A 39 4.72 7.62 -16.88
N VAL A 40 3.87 7.08 -16.01
CA VAL A 40 2.71 7.75 -15.43
C VAL A 40 2.70 7.55 -13.93
N ILE A 41 2.48 8.63 -13.18
CA ILE A 41 2.12 8.61 -11.77
C ILE A 41 0.63 8.96 -11.62
N VAL A 42 -0.08 8.12 -10.90
CA VAL A 42 -1.52 8.22 -10.72
C VAL A 42 -1.83 8.58 -9.27
N VAL A 43 -2.40 9.76 -9.06
CA VAL A 43 -2.66 10.34 -7.74
C VAL A 43 -4.17 10.27 -7.46
N GLY A 44 -4.54 9.55 -6.42
CA GLY A 44 -5.91 9.55 -5.90
C GLY A 44 -6.20 10.85 -5.16
N HIS A 45 -7.36 11.46 -5.40
CA HIS A 45 -7.78 12.68 -4.71
C HIS A 45 -9.24 12.62 -4.24
N ARG A 46 -9.60 13.50 -3.30
CA ARG A 46 -10.97 13.65 -2.82
C ARG A 46 -11.66 14.80 -3.57
N GLU A 47 -12.96 14.66 -3.80
CA GLU A 47 -13.74 15.69 -4.51
C GLU A 47 -14.28 16.76 -3.56
N SER A 48 -14.61 16.37 -2.33
CA SER A 48 -15.35 17.21 -1.39
C SER A 48 -14.78 17.20 0.04
N SER A 49 -13.46 17.01 0.21
CA SER A 49 -12.80 17.01 1.53
C SER A 49 -12.11 18.33 1.81
N VAL A 50 -12.89 19.41 1.91
CA VAL A 50 -12.42 20.75 2.27
C VAL A 50 -11.88 20.74 3.72
N PRO A 51 -10.74 21.38 4.02
CA PRO A 51 -9.79 22.09 3.15
C PRO A 51 -8.60 21.23 2.69
N PHE A 52 -8.72 19.90 2.72
CA PHE A 52 -7.61 18.96 2.50
C PHE A 52 -7.39 18.58 1.03
N SER A 53 -8.43 18.11 0.34
CA SER A 53 -8.42 17.75 -1.08
C SER A 53 -9.85 17.88 -1.60
N TYR A 54 -10.07 18.82 -2.51
CA TYR A 54 -11.39 19.16 -3.05
C TYR A 54 -11.26 19.88 -4.40
N TYR A 55 -12.34 19.94 -5.18
CA TYR A 55 -12.39 20.80 -6.36
C TYR A 55 -12.66 22.25 -5.98
N ASP A 56 -11.84 23.16 -6.48
CA ASP A 56 -12.14 24.59 -6.43
C ASP A 56 -13.21 25.00 -7.47
N ASN A 57 -13.56 26.28 -7.48
CA ASN A 57 -14.51 26.85 -8.44
C ASN A 57 -14.02 26.79 -9.90
N GLN A 58 -12.74 26.49 -10.13
CA GLN A 58 -12.13 26.32 -11.45
C GLN A 58 -11.96 24.83 -11.83
N GLN A 59 -12.57 23.90 -11.09
CA GLN A 59 -12.47 22.45 -11.30
C GLN A 59 -11.02 21.93 -11.16
N LYS A 60 -10.19 22.61 -10.37
CA LYS A 60 -8.84 22.14 -10.00
C LYS A 60 -8.89 21.46 -8.64
N VAL A 61 -8.18 20.35 -8.51
CA VAL A 61 -8.00 19.69 -7.21
C VAL A 61 -7.00 20.48 -6.39
N VAL A 62 -7.45 21.01 -5.25
CA VAL A 62 -6.65 21.86 -4.35
C VAL A 62 -6.84 21.43 -2.89
N GLY A 63 -6.00 21.97 -2.00
CA GLY A 63 -6.13 21.81 -0.56
C GLY A 63 -4.82 21.39 0.11
N TYR A 64 -4.80 21.47 1.44
CA TYR A 64 -3.59 21.23 2.24
C TYR A 64 -2.95 19.87 1.95
N SER A 65 -3.74 18.80 1.90
CA SER A 65 -3.23 17.46 1.59
C SER A 65 -2.88 17.30 0.12
N GLN A 66 -3.58 18.00 -0.77
CA GLN A 66 -3.24 18.02 -2.19
C GLN A 66 -1.86 18.65 -2.43
N ASP A 67 -1.48 19.68 -1.67
CA ASP A 67 -0.15 20.30 -1.77
C ASP A 67 0.97 19.30 -1.43
N TYR A 68 0.75 18.43 -0.46
CA TYR A 68 1.68 17.32 -0.19
C TYR A 68 1.73 16.33 -1.35
N SER A 69 0.60 16.03 -1.99
CA SER A 69 0.60 15.17 -3.17
C SER A 69 1.41 15.78 -4.30
N ASN A 70 1.29 17.08 -4.53
CA ASN A 70 2.06 17.80 -5.54
C ASN A 70 3.56 17.76 -5.21
N ALA A 71 3.94 17.98 -3.94
CA ALA A 71 5.33 17.88 -3.50
C ALA A 71 5.92 16.46 -3.67
N ILE A 72 5.13 15.41 -3.40
CA ILE A 72 5.53 14.02 -3.61
C ILE A 72 5.74 13.74 -5.11
N VAL A 73 4.85 14.22 -5.97
CA VAL A 73 5.01 14.08 -7.44
C VAL A 73 6.33 14.69 -7.90
N GLU A 74 6.65 15.90 -7.45
CA GLU A 74 7.91 16.57 -7.81
C GLU A 74 9.15 15.82 -7.28
N ALA A 75 9.07 15.29 -6.06
CA ALA A 75 10.13 14.44 -5.51
C ALA A 75 10.32 13.15 -6.33
N VAL A 76 9.24 12.52 -6.80
CA VAL A 76 9.29 11.32 -7.64
C VAL A 76 9.88 11.63 -9.01
N LYS A 77 9.47 12.74 -9.66
CA LYS A 77 10.06 13.19 -10.94
C LYS A 77 11.57 13.34 -10.82
N LYS A 78 12.03 14.00 -9.75
CA LYS A 78 13.46 14.18 -9.46
C LYS A 78 14.17 12.84 -9.19
N GLN A 79 13.58 11.97 -8.37
CA GLN A 79 14.16 10.69 -8.03
C GLN A 79 14.29 9.75 -9.23
N LEU A 80 13.34 9.80 -10.17
CA LEU A 80 13.34 8.98 -11.38
C LEU A 80 14.08 9.63 -12.55
N ASN A 81 14.54 10.88 -12.40
CA ASN A 81 15.10 11.71 -13.47
C ASN A 81 14.17 11.78 -14.71
N LYS A 82 12.87 11.95 -14.46
CA LYS A 82 11.80 12.01 -15.46
C LYS A 82 10.96 13.29 -15.27
N PRO A 83 11.42 14.46 -15.75
CA PRO A 83 10.69 15.71 -15.57
C PRO A 83 9.36 15.74 -16.35
N ASP A 84 9.26 14.93 -17.41
CA ASP A 84 8.10 14.75 -18.29
C ASP A 84 7.12 13.68 -17.80
N LEU A 85 7.29 13.16 -16.58
CA LEU A 85 6.41 12.14 -16.00
C LEU A 85 4.95 12.61 -16.03
N GLN A 86 4.07 11.84 -16.68
CA GLN A 86 2.67 12.19 -16.76
C GLN A 86 2.00 12.03 -15.38
N VAL A 87 1.27 13.04 -14.95
CA VAL A 87 0.49 13.01 -13.71
C VAL A 87 -0.98 12.84 -14.07
N LYS A 88 -1.64 11.81 -13.53
CA LYS A 88 -3.09 11.63 -13.64
C LYS A 88 -3.73 11.74 -12.27
N LEU A 89 -4.82 12.50 -12.18
CA LEU A 89 -5.64 12.60 -10.99
C LEU A 89 -6.87 11.72 -11.15
N ILE A 90 -7.19 10.92 -10.13
CA ILE A 90 -8.40 10.08 -10.13
C ILE A 90 -9.20 10.35 -8.85
N PRO A 91 -10.51 10.66 -8.95
CA PRO A 91 -11.34 10.85 -7.78
C PRO A 91 -11.57 9.52 -7.06
N ILE A 92 -11.44 9.56 -5.73
CA ILE A 92 -11.66 8.42 -4.84
C ILE A 92 -12.55 8.79 -3.65
N THR A 93 -13.19 7.77 -3.10
CA THR A 93 -14.05 7.86 -1.92
C THR A 93 -13.45 7.07 -0.77
N SER A 94 -13.91 7.34 0.46
CA SER A 94 -13.47 6.59 1.64
C SER A 94 -13.72 5.08 1.50
N GLN A 95 -14.79 4.71 0.78
CA GLN A 95 -15.23 3.34 0.58
C GLN A 95 -14.37 2.60 -0.44
N ASN A 96 -13.96 3.27 -1.53
CA ASN A 96 -13.25 2.61 -2.63
C ASN A 96 -11.72 2.80 -2.60
N ARG A 97 -11.17 3.66 -1.73
CA ARG A 97 -9.72 3.95 -1.69
C ARG A 97 -8.84 2.70 -1.54
N ILE A 98 -9.20 1.78 -0.64
CA ILE A 98 -8.40 0.57 -0.37
C ILE A 98 -8.44 -0.39 -1.56
N PRO A 99 -9.62 -0.80 -2.09
CA PRO A 99 -9.65 -1.69 -3.23
C PRO A 99 -9.00 -1.08 -4.49
N LEU A 100 -9.14 0.24 -4.71
CA LEU A 100 -8.50 0.93 -5.83
C LEU A 100 -6.98 1.11 -5.66
N LEU A 101 -6.47 1.13 -4.43
CA LEU A 101 -5.03 1.10 -4.18
C LEU A 101 -4.48 -0.30 -4.43
N GLN A 102 -5.16 -1.34 -3.94
CA GLN A 102 -4.71 -2.73 -4.06
C GLN A 102 -4.65 -3.23 -5.50
N ASN A 103 -5.62 -2.85 -6.33
CA ASN A 103 -5.62 -3.21 -7.75
C ASN A 103 -4.72 -2.29 -8.60
N GLY A 104 -4.06 -1.31 -7.98
CA GLY A 104 -3.14 -0.39 -8.65
C GLY A 104 -3.81 0.66 -9.54
N THR A 105 -5.10 0.95 -9.35
CA THR A 105 -5.81 2.04 -10.05
C THR A 105 -5.15 3.38 -9.80
N PHE A 106 -4.67 3.62 -8.58
CA PHE A 106 -3.83 4.77 -8.24
C PHE A 106 -2.61 4.33 -7.42
N ASP A 107 -1.57 5.17 -7.38
CA ASP A 107 -0.29 4.85 -6.74
C ASP A 107 -0.22 5.33 -5.29
N PHE A 108 -0.74 6.53 -5.02
CA PHE A 108 -0.87 7.09 -3.68
C PHE A 108 -1.95 8.18 -3.64
N GLU A 109 -2.37 8.54 -2.43
CA GLU A 109 -3.25 9.68 -2.18
C GLU A 109 -2.76 10.45 -0.95
N CYS A 110 -3.12 11.73 -0.84
CA CYS A 110 -3.03 12.49 0.40
C CYS A 110 -4.39 13.12 0.69
N GLY A 111 -5.03 12.67 1.76
CA GLY A 111 -6.33 13.18 2.19
C GLY A 111 -6.51 13.07 3.70
N SER A 112 -7.75 13.21 4.18
CA SER A 112 -8.10 13.14 5.61
C SER A 112 -8.31 11.70 6.10
N ASN A 113 -7.45 10.77 5.68
CA ASN A 113 -7.66 9.35 5.90
C ASN A 113 -7.14 8.92 7.28
N HIS A 114 -8.05 8.45 8.13
CA HIS A 114 -7.69 7.89 9.42
C HIS A 114 -7.04 6.51 9.24
N GLN A 115 -5.87 6.30 9.86
CA GLN A 115 -5.17 5.02 9.88
C GLN A 115 -5.88 4.07 10.86
N GLN A 116 -6.54 3.03 10.36
CA GLN A 116 -7.05 1.94 11.19
C GLN A 116 -6.01 0.82 11.28
N ARG A 117 -5.90 0.14 12.45
CA ARG A 117 -4.88 -0.90 12.66
C ARG A 117 -4.96 -2.05 11.64
N GLY A 118 -6.17 -2.42 11.20
CA GLY A 118 -6.38 -3.48 10.21
C GLY A 118 -5.90 -3.14 8.79
N THR A 119 -5.84 -1.86 8.40
CA THR A 119 -5.51 -1.46 7.02
C THR A 119 -4.02 -1.37 6.76
N SER A 120 -3.19 -1.46 7.80
CA SER A 120 -1.72 -1.33 7.70
C SER A 120 -1.06 -2.52 7.02
N LYS A 121 -1.71 -3.69 6.99
CA LYS A 121 -1.27 -4.85 6.21
C LYS A 121 -1.55 -4.70 4.71
N THR A 122 -2.44 -3.79 4.35
CA THR A 122 -3.02 -3.65 3.01
C THR A 122 -2.60 -2.34 2.32
N SER A 123 -2.23 -1.34 3.11
CA SER A 123 -1.85 0.00 2.65
C SER A 123 -0.82 0.59 3.61
N ARG A 124 0.19 1.27 3.08
CA ARG A 124 1.20 1.95 3.91
C ARG A 124 0.81 3.42 4.07
N PHE A 125 0.55 3.84 5.30
CA PHE A 125 0.33 5.25 5.63
C PHE A 125 1.66 5.95 5.89
N LEU A 126 1.94 7.03 5.15
CA LEU A 126 3.01 7.95 5.53
C LEU A 126 2.55 8.70 6.78
N ARG A 127 3.24 8.48 7.90
CA ARG A 127 3.00 9.24 9.13
C ARG A 127 3.54 10.65 8.96
N HIS A 128 2.68 11.58 8.58
CA HIS A 128 2.95 12.99 8.80
C HIS A 128 2.57 13.32 10.25
N ASN A 129 3.55 13.71 11.06
CA ASN A 129 3.31 14.06 12.46
C ASN A 129 2.63 15.44 12.52
N LEU A 130 1.33 15.49 12.25
CA LEU A 130 0.49 16.70 12.36
C LEU A 130 0.20 17.07 13.82
N ARG A 131 0.68 16.28 14.79
CA ARG A 131 0.70 16.67 16.20
C ARG A 131 1.82 17.67 16.38
N GLY A 132 1.46 18.94 16.47
CA GLY A 132 2.34 20.00 16.94
C GLY A 132 3.07 19.54 18.20
N ARG A 133 4.37 19.82 18.27
CA ARG A 133 5.22 19.57 19.44
C ARG A 133 4.59 20.24 20.67
N HIS A 134 3.92 19.45 21.50
CA HIS A 134 3.79 19.75 22.93
C HIS A 134 4.79 18.85 23.67
N PRO A 135 5.71 19.42 24.47
CA PRO A 135 6.80 18.65 25.07
C PRO A 135 6.41 18.10 26.44
N PHE A 136 5.22 17.51 26.62
CA PHE A 136 4.89 16.83 27.88
C PHE A 136 3.84 15.74 27.66
N ALA A 137 3.99 14.65 28.42
CA ALA A 137 3.13 13.48 28.57
C ALA A 137 3.47 12.28 27.65
N GLY A 138 4.03 11.25 28.31
CA GLY A 138 4.55 10.03 27.72
C GLY A 138 3.51 9.10 27.09
N GLU A 139 4.06 8.15 26.36
CA GLU A 139 3.57 6.81 26.04
C GLU A 139 2.14 6.49 26.55
N LYS A 140 1.12 6.96 25.83
CA LYS A 140 -0.24 6.41 25.92
C LYS A 140 -0.58 5.82 24.56
N ARG A 141 -0.34 4.51 24.47
CA ARG A 141 -0.93 3.60 23.48
C ARG A 141 -2.44 3.79 23.49
N TRP A 142 -3.02 4.24 22.38
CA TRP A 142 -4.46 4.37 22.24
C TRP A 142 -5.10 2.97 22.12
N PRO A 143 -6.03 2.58 23.02
CA PRO A 143 -6.93 1.46 22.75
C PRO A 143 -7.89 1.85 21.62
N ASP A 144 -8.59 0.86 21.06
CA ASP A 144 -9.41 0.89 19.82
C ASP A 144 -10.09 2.21 19.45
#